data_AF-S3XYJ3-F1
#
_entry.id   AF-S3XYJ3-F1
#
_cell.length_a   1.000
_cell.length_b   1.000
_cell.length_c   1.000
_cell.angle_alpha   90.00
_cell.angle_beta   90.00
_cell.angle_gamma   90.00
#
_symmetry.space_group_name_H-M   'P 1'
#
loop_
_entity.id
_entity.type
_entity.pdbx_description
1 polymer ?
#
loop_
_entity_poly.entity_id
_entity_poly.type
_entity_poly.pdbx_seq_one_letter_code
_entity_poly.pdbx_strand_id
1 'polypeptide(L)'
;MNHSGWAFDDDAPLTARLTAAFAFTVAAGLSILFTIVWLLSDGLSADISLGGLIAPLMLGIFIAVAGAVYDATRRRLPFAWMCGVVAASILALALAGATVFELLTDQRYELSPFVYLIGVPVYGALAWAVLALWPAPKKQESRLFGSGEDRGDWREEFIRAARVRGDLTEKRIEELADDAFARAESAHRSVGEECGDPVRYARNLPKDRATVAKRKLFFQLALMVLAGILLALDISGERQSSFGIGALVLWLAIFAVGAVSSFFLWRKAKREQEGEAERPVD
;
A
#
# COMPACT_ATOMS: atom_id res chain seq x y z
N MET A 1 2.21 -6.54 22.96
CA MET A 1 1.18 -6.39 21.91
C MET A 1 1.47 -5.10 21.14
N ASN A 2 2.36 -5.15 20.15
CA ASN A 2 2.65 -4.02 19.27
C ASN A 2 2.24 -4.39 17.84
N HIS A 3 0.95 -4.25 17.53
CA HIS A 3 0.45 -4.32 16.16
C HIS A 3 0.57 -2.93 15.53
N SER A 4 1.80 -2.51 15.22
CA SER A 4 2.05 -1.40 14.28
C SER A 4 2.46 -1.99 12.93
N GLY A 5 1.66 -2.91 12.42
CA GLY A 5 1.87 -3.61 11.16
C GLY A 5 1.23 -2.83 10.01
N TRP A 6 1.97 -1.87 9.46
CA TRP A 6 1.70 -1.44 8.09
C TRP A 6 2.11 -2.60 7.16
N ALA A 7 1.15 -3.15 6.40
CA ALA A 7 1.24 -3.84 5.09
C ALA A 7 2.45 -4.74 4.73
N PHE A 8 3.30 -5.15 5.66
CA PHE A 8 4.58 -5.79 5.35
C PHE A 8 4.79 -7.15 6.04
N ASP A 9 3.84 -7.64 6.83
CA ASP A 9 4.01 -8.89 7.60
C ASP A 9 2.97 -10.00 7.33
N ASP A 10 1.95 -9.78 6.49
CA ASP A 10 1.00 -10.85 6.17
C ASP A 10 1.17 -11.33 4.71
N ASP A 11 1.75 -12.52 4.56
CA ASP A 11 2.01 -13.23 3.29
C ASP A 11 0.73 -13.66 2.53
N ALA A 12 -0.45 -13.22 2.93
CA ALA A 12 -1.70 -13.49 2.23
C ALA A 12 -2.00 -12.33 1.25
N PRO A 13 -2.25 -12.59 -0.05
CA PRO A 13 -2.74 -11.54 -0.94
C PRO A 13 -4.03 -10.96 -0.35
N LEU A 14 -4.11 -9.61 -0.21
CA LEU A 14 -5.34 -8.92 0.16
C LEU A 14 -6.46 -9.39 -0.77
N THR A 15 -7.34 -10.23 -0.24
CA THR A 15 -8.46 -10.78 -1.00
C THR A 15 -9.53 -9.71 -1.12
N ALA A 16 -10.34 -9.72 -2.19
CA ALA A 16 -11.44 -8.76 -2.38
C ALA A 16 -12.30 -8.56 -1.12
N ARG A 17 -12.54 -9.64 -0.35
CA ARG A 17 -13.20 -9.60 0.96
C ARG A 17 -12.46 -8.73 2.00
N LEU A 18 -11.15 -8.92 2.16
CA LEU A 18 -10.33 -8.16 3.11
C LEU A 18 -10.18 -6.71 2.66
N THR A 19 -10.00 -6.47 1.36
CA THR A 19 -9.95 -5.12 0.78
C THR A 19 -11.25 -4.37 1.04
N ALA A 20 -12.41 -5.00 0.85
CA ALA A 20 -13.71 -4.38 1.13
C ALA A 20 -13.93 -4.11 2.62
N ALA A 21 -13.62 -5.07 3.51
CA ALA A 21 -13.72 -4.86 4.95
C ALA A 21 -12.78 -3.75 5.44
N PHE A 22 -11.57 -3.67 4.88
CA PHE A 22 -10.60 -2.63 5.16
C PHE A 22 -11.11 -1.26 4.71
N ALA A 23 -11.69 -1.15 3.50
CA ALA A 23 -12.28 0.09 3.00
C ALA A 23 -13.33 0.66 3.96
N PHE A 24 -14.25 -0.17 4.44
CA PHE A 24 -15.28 0.23 5.39
C PHE A 24 -14.71 0.60 6.77
N THR A 25 -13.69 -0.13 7.24
CA THR A 25 -13.04 0.19 8.52
C THR A 25 -12.32 1.54 8.46
N VAL A 26 -11.61 1.81 7.36
CA VAL A 26 -10.96 3.10 7.12
C VAL A 26 -12.01 4.21 7.00
N ALA A 27 -13.11 3.98 6.28
CA ALA A 27 -14.22 4.93 6.18
C ALA A 27 -14.81 5.27 7.56
N ALA A 28 -14.97 4.30 8.45
CA ALA A 28 -15.42 4.53 9.83
C ALA A 28 -14.45 5.44 10.62
N GLY A 29 -13.14 5.20 10.51
CA GLY A 29 -12.14 6.05 11.14
C GLY A 29 -12.12 7.47 10.56
N LEU A 30 -12.25 7.59 9.24
CA LEU A 30 -12.32 8.87 8.54
C LEU A 30 -13.59 9.65 8.89
N SER A 31 -14.72 8.97 9.12
CA SER A 31 -15.95 9.61 9.61
C SER A 31 -15.72 10.37 10.92
N ILE A 32 -14.97 9.78 11.86
CA ILE A 32 -14.61 10.46 13.12
C ILE A 32 -13.74 11.68 12.85
N LEU A 33 -12.73 11.53 11.97
CA LEU A 33 -11.84 12.63 11.60
C LEU A 33 -12.60 13.78 10.94
N PHE A 34 -13.53 13.48 10.03
CA PHE A 34 -14.39 14.47 9.38
C PHE A 34 -15.27 15.21 10.39
N THR A 35 -15.86 14.51 11.37
CA THR A 35 -16.58 15.18 12.47
C THR A 35 -15.69 16.20 13.18
N ILE A 36 -14.46 15.81 13.53
CA ILE A 36 -13.52 16.70 14.24
C ILE A 36 -13.15 17.90 13.39
N VAL A 37 -12.80 17.69 12.11
CA VAL A 37 -12.37 18.77 11.20
C VAL A 37 -13.48 19.79 11.01
N TRP A 38 -14.70 19.34 10.72
CA TRP A 38 -15.84 20.24 10.51
C TRP A 38 -16.27 20.96 11.80
N LEU A 39 -16.17 20.29 12.95
CA LEU A 39 -16.43 20.92 14.25
C LEU A 39 -15.41 22.05 14.55
N LEU A 40 -14.16 21.88 14.12
CA LEU A 40 -13.10 22.87 14.30
C LEU A 40 -13.17 24.02 13.28
N SER A 41 -13.68 23.78 12.05
CA SER A 41 -13.77 24.81 11.01
C SER A 41 -15.03 25.67 11.14
N ASP A 42 -16.21 25.04 11.17
CA ASP A 42 -17.51 25.70 11.00
C ASP A 42 -18.41 25.59 12.25
N GLY A 43 -17.94 24.91 13.29
CA GLY A 43 -18.65 24.79 14.56
C GLY A 43 -19.78 23.75 14.52
N LEU A 44 -20.94 24.05 15.09
CA LEU A 44 -22.03 23.07 15.27
C LEU A 44 -22.97 22.94 14.05
N SER A 45 -22.88 23.87 13.10
CA SER A 45 -23.71 23.94 11.91
C SER A 45 -22.82 24.04 10.68
N ALA A 46 -22.89 23.03 9.81
CA ALA A 46 -22.06 22.95 8.62
C ALA A 46 -22.92 22.77 7.37
N ASP A 47 -22.60 23.51 6.31
CA ASP A 47 -23.17 23.30 4.98
C ASP A 47 -22.51 22.09 4.33
N ILE A 48 -23.11 20.93 4.51
CA ILE A 48 -22.58 19.66 4.02
C ILE A 48 -23.30 19.30 2.72
N SER A 49 -22.52 19.12 1.64
CA SER A 49 -23.05 18.57 0.40
C SER A 49 -23.19 17.05 0.48
N LEU A 50 -24.03 16.46 -0.37
CA LEU A 50 -24.18 15.00 -0.46
C LEU A 50 -22.84 14.33 -0.85
N GLY A 51 -22.05 14.99 -1.71
CA GLY A 51 -20.67 14.60 -2.01
C GLY A 51 -19.75 14.64 -0.77
N GLY A 52 -19.90 15.66 0.07
CA GLY A 52 -19.18 15.77 1.35
C GLY A 52 -19.57 14.69 2.36
N LEU A 53 -20.82 14.23 2.33
CA LEU A 53 -21.31 13.17 3.23
C LEU A 53 -20.71 11.79 2.91
N ILE A 54 -20.53 11.48 1.62
CA ILE A 54 -19.96 10.21 1.16
C ILE A 54 -18.42 10.22 1.08
N ALA A 55 -17.77 11.37 1.29
CA ALA A 55 -16.33 11.53 1.17
C ALA A 55 -15.51 10.54 2.03
N PRO A 56 -15.87 10.23 3.30
CA PRO A 56 -15.16 9.22 4.09
C PRO A 56 -15.17 7.83 3.44
N LEU A 57 -16.29 7.45 2.83
CA LEU A 57 -16.44 6.17 2.13
C LEU A 57 -15.59 6.14 0.86
N MET A 58 -15.66 7.19 0.03
CA MET A 58 -14.85 7.29 -1.19
C MET A 58 -13.36 7.19 -0.85
N LEU A 59 -12.91 7.89 0.19
CA LEU A 59 -11.52 7.89 0.59
C LEU A 59 -11.09 6.51 1.16
N GLY A 60 -11.96 5.85 1.93
CA GLY A 60 -11.74 4.47 2.38
C GLY A 60 -11.58 3.49 1.22
N ILE A 61 -12.45 3.60 0.20
CA ILE A 61 -12.35 2.81 -1.04
C ILE A 61 -11.04 3.11 -1.76
N PHE A 62 -10.66 4.38 -1.89
CA PHE A 62 -9.42 4.76 -2.58
C PHE A 62 -8.18 4.18 -1.90
N ILE A 63 -8.10 4.26 -0.58
CA ILE A 63 -6.98 3.70 0.19
C ILE A 63 -6.94 2.18 0.02
N ALA A 64 -8.10 1.50 0.07
CA ALA A 64 -8.17 0.05 -0.08
C ALA A 64 -7.79 -0.41 -1.50
N VAL A 65 -8.27 0.27 -2.54
CA VAL A 65 -7.94 -0.05 -3.93
C VAL A 65 -6.45 0.20 -4.20
N ALA A 66 -5.90 1.32 -3.72
CA ALA A 66 -4.46 1.59 -3.84
C ALA A 66 -3.61 0.48 -3.18
N GLY A 67 -4.01 0.02 -1.99
CA GLY A 67 -3.37 -1.11 -1.32
C GLY A 67 -3.49 -2.42 -2.11
N ALA A 68 -4.67 -2.74 -2.64
CA ALA A 68 -4.89 -3.93 -3.44
C ALA A 68 -4.11 -3.92 -4.76
N VAL A 69 -4.05 -2.77 -5.44
CA VAL A 69 -3.25 -2.59 -6.66
C VAL A 69 -1.77 -2.73 -6.34
N TYR A 70 -1.29 -2.14 -5.24
CA TYR A 70 0.09 -2.30 -4.79
C TYR A 70 0.44 -3.78 -4.57
N ASP A 71 -0.39 -4.53 -3.84
CA ASP A 71 -0.15 -5.94 -3.56
C ASP A 71 -0.20 -6.81 -4.82
N ALA A 72 -1.17 -6.54 -5.71
CA ALA A 72 -1.32 -7.27 -6.97
C ALA A 72 -0.13 -7.04 -7.90
N THR A 73 0.37 -5.80 -7.96
CA THR A 73 1.46 -5.42 -8.87
C THR A 73 2.82 -5.82 -8.33
N ARG A 74 3.05 -5.81 -7.01
CA ARG A 74 4.32 -6.21 -6.38
C ARG A 74 4.76 -7.63 -6.74
N ARG A 75 3.82 -8.54 -7.00
CA ARG A 75 4.12 -9.94 -7.40
C ARG A 75 4.55 -10.06 -8.87
N ARG A 76 4.12 -9.14 -9.73
CA ARG A 76 4.17 -9.30 -11.19
C ARG A 76 5.10 -8.31 -11.88
N LEU A 77 5.27 -7.12 -11.32
CA LEU A 77 5.97 -6.02 -11.96
C LEU A 77 7.22 -5.63 -11.17
N PRO A 78 8.30 -5.23 -11.85
CA PRO A 78 9.45 -4.59 -11.21
C PRO A 78 9.02 -3.25 -10.59
N PHE A 79 9.74 -2.83 -9.55
CA PHE A 79 9.37 -1.70 -8.68
C PHE A 79 9.02 -0.39 -9.41
N ALA A 80 9.76 -0.05 -10.48
CA ALA A 80 9.49 1.17 -11.25
C ALA A 80 8.12 1.16 -11.93
N TRP A 81 7.75 0.03 -12.55
CA TRP A 81 6.45 -0.15 -13.19
C TRP A 81 5.33 -0.24 -12.17
N MET A 82 5.58 -0.87 -11.01
CA MET A 82 4.65 -0.89 -9.88
C MET A 82 4.29 0.54 -9.43
N CYS A 83 5.28 1.43 -9.26
CA CYS A 83 5.03 2.83 -8.94
C CYS A 83 4.17 3.53 -10.00
N GLY A 84 4.44 3.28 -11.28
CA GLY A 84 3.65 3.84 -12.38
C GLY A 84 2.19 3.38 -12.35
N VAL A 85 1.94 2.09 -12.15
CA VAL A 85 0.57 1.55 -12.09
C VAL A 85 -0.19 2.08 -10.86
N VAL A 86 0.47 2.18 -9.71
CA VAL A 86 -0.15 2.76 -8.51
C VAL A 86 -0.46 4.23 -8.72
N ALA A 87 0.46 5.02 -9.28
CA ALA A 87 0.24 6.43 -9.59
C ALA A 87 -0.91 6.63 -10.58
N ALA A 88 -0.94 5.85 -11.66
CA ALA A 88 -2.03 5.88 -12.65
C ALA A 88 -3.38 5.47 -12.03
N SER A 89 -3.38 4.48 -11.14
CA SER A 89 -4.60 4.04 -10.44
C SER A 89 -5.11 5.13 -9.50
N ILE A 90 -4.23 5.76 -8.73
CA ILE A 90 -4.60 6.89 -7.85
C ILE A 90 -5.13 8.06 -8.67
N LEU A 91 -4.52 8.38 -9.81
CA LEU A 91 -4.99 9.44 -10.70
C LEU A 91 -6.38 9.12 -11.27
N ALA A 92 -6.59 7.89 -11.76
CA ALA A 92 -7.89 7.44 -12.27
C ALA A 92 -8.98 7.48 -11.18
N LEU A 93 -8.64 7.05 -9.95
CA LEU A 93 -9.53 7.14 -8.80
C LEU A 93 -9.85 8.61 -8.44
N ALA A 94 -8.85 9.48 -8.43
CA ALA A 94 -9.04 10.90 -8.15
C ALA A 94 -9.95 11.57 -9.19
N LEU A 95 -9.77 11.26 -10.48
CA LEU A 95 -10.63 11.75 -11.56
C LEU A 95 -12.07 11.22 -11.41
N ALA A 96 -12.25 9.93 -11.15
CA ALA A 96 -13.57 9.36 -10.91
C ALA A 96 -14.24 9.90 -9.64
N GLY A 97 -13.45 10.18 -8.59
CA GLY A 97 -13.91 10.83 -7.38
C GLY A 97 -14.37 12.26 -7.63
N ALA A 98 -13.61 13.02 -8.41
CA ALA A 98 -13.96 14.38 -8.79
C ALA A 98 -15.28 14.44 -9.57
N THR A 99 -15.48 13.54 -10.55
CA THR A 99 -16.73 13.51 -11.31
C THR A 99 -17.92 13.15 -10.42
N VAL A 100 -17.81 12.11 -9.58
CA VAL A 100 -18.87 11.73 -8.64
C VAL A 100 -19.16 12.86 -7.65
N PHE A 101 -18.12 13.53 -7.15
CA PHE A 101 -18.27 14.65 -6.22
C PHE A 101 -18.98 15.84 -6.87
N GLU A 102 -18.66 16.16 -8.13
CA GLU A 102 -19.33 17.22 -8.88
C GLU A 102 -20.83 16.94 -9.06
N LEU A 103 -21.21 15.70 -9.42
CA LEU A 103 -22.62 15.30 -9.53
C LEU A 103 -23.41 15.42 -8.21
N LEU A 104 -22.73 15.31 -7.07
CA LEU A 104 -23.35 15.25 -5.74
C LEU A 104 -23.23 16.55 -4.94
N THR A 105 -22.61 17.59 -5.51
CA THR A 105 -22.36 18.87 -4.82
C THR A 105 -23.49 19.89 -4.98
N ASP A 106 -24.38 19.71 -5.96
CA ASP A 106 -25.49 20.64 -6.23
C ASP A 106 -26.52 20.72 -5.09
N GLN A 107 -26.61 19.71 -4.22
CA GLN A 107 -27.49 19.72 -3.05
C GLN A 107 -26.68 19.85 -1.75
N ARG A 108 -26.80 21.03 -1.13
CA ARG A 108 -26.22 21.34 0.19
C ARG A 108 -27.32 21.32 1.24
N TYR A 109 -27.00 20.74 2.39
CA TYR A 109 -27.89 20.67 3.52
C TYR A 109 -27.19 21.26 4.74
N GLU A 110 -27.90 22.08 5.49
CA GLU A 110 -27.48 22.49 6.83
C GLU A 110 -27.60 21.28 7.76
N LEU A 111 -26.48 20.62 8.00
CA LEU A 111 -26.41 19.44 8.85
C LEU A 111 -25.43 19.68 9.98
N SER A 112 -25.71 19.04 11.12
CA SER A 112 -24.72 19.01 12.19
C SER A 112 -23.54 18.11 11.78
N PRO A 113 -22.28 18.50 12.04
CA PRO A 113 -21.11 17.66 11.79
C PRO A 113 -21.16 16.27 12.46
N PHE A 114 -22.00 16.10 13.48
CA PHE A 114 -22.27 14.80 14.11
C PHE A 114 -22.95 13.80 13.16
N VAL A 115 -23.49 14.24 12.01
CA VAL A 115 -24.03 13.33 10.98
C VAL A 115 -22.96 12.32 10.51
N TYR A 116 -21.69 12.72 10.48
CA TYR A 116 -20.59 11.83 10.12
C TYR A 116 -20.39 10.69 11.14
N LEU A 117 -20.77 10.87 12.41
CA LEU A 117 -20.69 9.82 13.42
C LEU A 117 -21.68 8.68 13.17
N ILE A 118 -22.78 8.92 12.44
CA ILE A 118 -23.67 7.85 11.97
C ILE A 118 -22.92 6.89 11.03
N GLY A 119 -21.92 7.39 10.31
CA GLY A 119 -21.05 6.58 9.47
C GLY A 119 -20.27 5.52 10.25
N VAL A 120 -19.94 5.75 11.52
CA VAL A 120 -19.14 4.79 12.33
C VAL A 120 -19.88 3.45 12.53
N PRO A 121 -21.10 3.40 13.10
CA PRO A 121 -21.83 2.15 13.22
C PRO A 121 -22.25 1.59 11.86
N VAL A 122 -22.56 2.43 10.86
CA VAL A 122 -22.98 1.97 9.52
C VAL A 122 -21.83 1.26 8.81
N TYR A 123 -20.66 1.90 8.70
CA TYR A 123 -19.49 1.30 8.06
C TYR A 123 -18.92 0.15 8.89
N GLY A 124 -18.99 0.22 10.22
CA GLY A 124 -18.64 -0.89 11.10
C GLY A 124 -19.53 -2.12 10.86
N ALA A 125 -20.84 -1.93 10.73
CA ALA A 125 -21.78 -3.00 10.42
C ALA A 125 -21.54 -3.58 9.01
N LEU A 126 -21.23 -2.73 8.02
CA LEU A 126 -20.87 -3.17 6.67
C LEU A 126 -19.56 -3.97 6.65
N ALA A 127 -18.53 -3.52 7.37
CA ALA A 127 -17.27 -4.25 7.52
C ALA A 127 -17.52 -5.63 8.17
N TRP A 128 -18.30 -5.66 9.25
CA TRP A 128 -18.70 -6.90 9.90
C TRP A 128 -19.49 -7.81 8.95
N ALA A 129 -20.45 -7.28 8.19
CA ALA A 129 -21.25 -8.05 7.24
C ALA A 129 -20.39 -8.66 6.13
N VAL A 130 -19.42 -7.91 5.58
CA VAL A 130 -18.45 -8.44 4.61
C VAL A 130 -17.65 -9.60 5.23
N LEU A 131 -17.22 -9.46 6.48
CA LEU A 131 -16.47 -10.51 7.17
C LEU A 131 -17.35 -11.69 7.57
N ALA A 132 -18.62 -11.49 7.90
CA ALA A 132 -19.51 -12.56 8.34
C ALA A 132 -20.08 -13.36 7.16
N LEU A 133 -20.44 -12.68 6.06
CA LEU A 133 -21.21 -13.25 4.96
C LEU A 133 -20.35 -13.67 3.76
N TRP A 134 -19.21 -13.02 3.53
CA TRP A 134 -18.37 -13.35 2.38
C TRP A 134 -17.44 -14.53 2.71
N PRO A 135 -17.50 -15.67 1.99
CA PRO A 135 -16.65 -16.82 2.28
C PRO A 135 -15.16 -16.49 2.18
N ALA A 136 -14.35 -17.12 3.04
CA ALA A 136 -12.90 -16.94 3.03
C ALA A 136 -12.33 -17.60 1.76
N PRO A 137 -11.39 -16.97 1.06
CA PRO A 137 -10.66 -17.66 0.00
C PRO A 137 -9.98 -18.90 0.59
N LYS A 138 -10.05 -20.01 -0.14
CA LYS A 138 -9.33 -21.24 0.25
C LYS A 138 -7.84 -20.90 0.28
N LYS A 139 -7.16 -21.21 1.39
CA LYS A 139 -5.69 -21.10 1.47
C LYS A 139 -5.13 -21.94 0.32
N GLN A 140 -4.42 -21.30 -0.59
CA GLN A 140 -3.74 -22.00 -1.67
C GLN A 140 -2.62 -22.81 -1.03
N GLU A 141 -2.74 -24.14 -1.07
CA GLU A 141 -1.73 -25.05 -0.54
C GLU A 141 -0.39 -24.76 -1.23
N SER A 142 0.68 -24.68 -0.44
CA SER A 142 2.04 -24.55 -0.95
C SER A 142 2.32 -25.74 -1.86
N ARG A 143 2.54 -25.50 -3.16
CA ARG A 143 3.06 -26.53 -4.06
C ARG A 143 4.40 -27.00 -3.48
N LEU A 144 4.46 -28.26 -3.08
CA LEU A 144 5.72 -28.90 -2.71
C LEU A 144 6.50 -29.11 -4.00
N PHE A 145 7.58 -28.35 -4.18
CA PHE A 145 8.46 -28.52 -5.33
C PHE A 145 9.21 -29.84 -5.21
N GLY A 146 9.07 -30.72 -6.19
CA GLY A 146 9.62 -32.08 -6.20
C GLY A 146 10.91 -32.21 -7.02
N SER A 147 11.62 -33.34 -6.82
CA SER A 147 12.79 -33.73 -7.63
C SER A 147 12.35 -34.02 -9.07
N GLY A 148 12.33 -32.99 -9.93
CA GLY A 148 11.96 -33.12 -11.34
C GLY A 148 11.32 -31.90 -12.00
N GLU A 149 11.06 -30.81 -11.28
CA GLU A 149 10.48 -29.59 -11.87
C GLU A 149 11.50 -28.76 -12.68
N ASP A 150 11.00 -28.20 -13.78
CA ASP A 150 11.77 -27.60 -14.88
C ASP A 150 12.50 -26.31 -14.46
N ARG A 151 13.64 -26.02 -15.12
CA ARG A 151 14.55 -24.89 -14.83
C ARG A 151 13.81 -23.54 -14.83
N GLY A 152 12.76 -23.42 -15.65
CA GLY A 152 11.92 -22.23 -15.77
C GLY A 152 10.99 -22.00 -14.58
N ASP A 153 10.39 -23.06 -14.03
CA ASP A 153 9.37 -22.95 -12.99
C ASP A 153 9.98 -22.52 -11.64
N TRP A 154 11.16 -23.05 -11.30
CA TRP A 154 11.86 -22.68 -10.07
C TRP A 154 12.30 -21.21 -10.10
N ARG A 155 12.88 -20.75 -11.22
CA ARG A 155 13.38 -19.38 -11.36
C ARG A 155 12.25 -18.37 -11.25
N GLU A 156 11.13 -18.63 -11.92
CA GLU A 156 9.99 -17.73 -11.92
C GLU A 156 9.36 -17.62 -10.52
N GLU A 157 9.23 -18.73 -9.81
CA GLU A 157 8.70 -18.73 -8.44
C GLU A 157 9.64 -18.05 -7.44
N PHE A 158 10.95 -18.28 -7.57
CA PHE A 158 11.95 -17.58 -6.76
C PHE A 158 11.88 -16.06 -6.98
N ILE A 159 11.81 -15.60 -8.23
CA ILE A 159 11.69 -14.18 -8.55
C ILE A 159 10.39 -13.60 -7.97
N ARG A 160 9.25 -14.30 -8.11
CA ARG A 160 7.97 -13.90 -7.49
C ARG A 160 8.11 -13.76 -5.98
N ALA A 161 8.69 -14.75 -5.30
CA ALA A 161 8.87 -14.73 -3.86
C ALA A 161 9.83 -13.62 -3.39
N ALA A 162 10.93 -13.39 -4.11
CA ALA A 162 11.90 -12.35 -3.81
C ALA A 162 11.32 -10.93 -4.02
N ARG A 163 10.49 -10.72 -5.05
CA ARG A 163 9.76 -9.45 -5.26
C ARG A 163 8.73 -9.18 -4.16
N VAL A 164 8.04 -10.21 -3.69
CA VAL A 164 7.14 -10.10 -2.52
C VAL A 164 7.91 -9.66 -1.29
N ARG A 165 9.11 -10.20 -1.06
CA ARG A 165 9.97 -9.77 0.05
C ARG A 165 10.33 -8.29 -0.04
N GLY A 166 10.57 -7.80 -1.26
CA GLY A 166 10.65 -6.36 -1.57
C GLY A 166 11.90 -5.66 -1.02
N ASP A 167 12.84 -6.42 -0.48
CA ASP A 167 14.10 -5.97 0.11
C ASP A 167 15.29 -6.13 -0.84
N LEU A 168 15.15 -6.86 -1.94
CA LEU A 168 16.19 -7.04 -2.96
C LEU A 168 15.90 -6.21 -4.21
N THR A 169 16.95 -5.67 -4.84
CA THR A 169 16.86 -5.01 -6.16
C THR A 169 16.66 -6.04 -7.27
N GLU A 170 16.04 -5.67 -8.39
CA GLU A 170 15.75 -6.63 -9.48
C GLU A 170 17.04 -7.29 -9.98
N LYS A 171 18.09 -6.48 -10.20
CA LYS A 171 19.42 -6.98 -10.57
C LYS A 171 19.96 -7.99 -9.55
N ARG A 172 19.78 -7.73 -8.25
CA ARG A 172 20.25 -8.65 -7.20
C ARG A 172 19.44 -9.94 -7.15
N ILE A 173 18.14 -9.87 -7.45
CA ILE A 173 17.29 -11.06 -7.57
C ILE A 173 17.77 -11.93 -8.73
N GLU A 174 18.05 -11.33 -9.88
CA GLU A 174 18.60 -12.03 -11.05
C GLU A 174 19.97 -12.66 -10.76
N GLU A 175 20.90 -11.90 -10.17
CA GLU A 175 22.22 -12.40 -9.74
C GLU A 175 22.09 -13.61 -8.79
N LEU A 176 21.22 -13.53 -7.78
CA LEU A 176 21.03 -14.60 -6.81
C LEU A 176 20.37 -15.85 -7.41
N ALA A 177 19.50 -15.67 -8.42
CA ALA A 177 18.95 -16.78 -9.17
C ALA A 177 20.06 -17.46 -9.98
N ASP A 178 20.85 -16.68 -10.73
CA ASP A 178 21.93 -17.19 -11.57
C ASP A 178 23.02 -17.88 -10.73
N ASP A 179 23.37 -17.34 -9.56
CA ASP A 179 24.27 -17.97 -8.58
C ASP A 179 23.73 -19.32 -8.05
N ALA A 180 22.41 -19.43 -7.83
CA ALA A 180 21.78 -20.67 -7.42
C ALA A 180 21.84 -21.73 -8.54
N PHE A 181 21.61 -21.34 -9.79
CA PHE A 181 21.76 -22.23 -10.94
C PHE A 181 23.22 -22.66 -11.15
N ALA A 182 24.18 -21.75 -10.99
CA ALA A 182 25.60 -22.05 -11.11
C ALA A 182 26.09 -23.04 -10.04
N ARG A 183 25.58 -22.95 -8.80
CA ARG A 183 25.90 -23.92 -7.73
C ARG A 183 25.29 -25.30 -7.97
N ALA A 184 24.06 -25.36 -8.46
CA ALA A 184 23.43 -26.63 -8.82
C ALA A 184 24.19 -27.30 -9.97
N GLU A 185 24.62 -26.52 -10.97
CA GLU A 185 25.41 -27.01 -12.10
C GLU A 185 26.78 -27.53 -11.67
N SER A 186 27.48 -26.82 -10.78
CA SER A 186 28.77 -27.28 -10.24
C SER A 186 28.66 -28.52 -9.34
N ALA A 187 27.52 -28.70 -8.67
CA ALA A 187 27.21 -29.88 -7.87
C ALA A 187 26.66 -31.06 -8.69
N HIS A 188 26.44 -30.88 -10.00
CA HIS A 188 25.77 -31.85 -10.88
C HIS A 188 24.40 -32.32 -10.34
N ARG A 189 23.66 -31.41 -9.71
CA ARG A 189 22.33 -31.66 -9.12
C ARG A 189 21.29 -30.74 -9.75
N SER A 190 20.01 -31.09 -9.59
CA SER A 190 18.94 -30.16 -9.92
C SER A 190 18.89 -29.01 -8.92
N VAL A 191 18.37 -27.85 -9.34
CA VAL A 191 18.30 -26.65 -8.48
C VAL A 191 17.35 -26.86 -7.31
N GLY A 192 16.27 -27.62 -7.50
CA GLY A 192 15.36 -28.01 -6.43
C GLY A 192 16.01 -28.92 -5.38
N GLU A 193 16.96 -29.78 -5.77
CA GLU A 193 17.70 -30.64 -4.83
C GLU A 193 18.76 -29.86 -4.04
N GLU A 194 19.47 -28.95 -4.69
CA GLU A 194 20.56 -28.20 -4.07
C GLU A 194 20.07 -27.00 -3.25
N CYS A 195 19.09 -26.26 -3.77
CA CYS A 195 18.57 -25.03 -3.14
C CYS A 195 17.21 -25.23 -2.45
N GLY A 196 16.54 -26.36 -2.67
CA GLY A 196 15.22 -26.66 -2.08
C GLY A 196 14.08 -25.85 -2.71
N ASP A 197 13.01 -25.68 -1.94
CA ASP A 197 11.84 -24.88 -2.31
C ASP A 197 12.23 -23.40 -2.56
N PRO A 198 11.93 -22.84 -3.75
CA PRO A 198 12.28 -21.45 -4.11
C PRO A 198 11.72 -20.42 -3.14
N VAL A 199 10.53 -20.64 -2.57
CA VAL A 199 9.92 -19.70 -1.60
C VAL A 199 10.68 -19.72 -0.29
N ARG A 200 11.04 -20.91 0.20
CA ARG A 200 11.84 -21.08 1.42
C ARG A 200 13.26 -20.54 1.24
N TYR A 201 13.87 -20.79 0.08
CA TYR A 201 15.17 -20.25 -0.28
C TYR A 201 15.15 -18.71 -0.27
N ALA A 202 14.14 -18.10 -0.92
CA ALA A 202 13.95 -16.65 -0.89
C ALA A 202 13.74 -16.09 0.53
N ARG A 203 13.05 -16.79 1.43
CA ARG A 203 12.86 -16.34 2.82
C ARG A 203 14.13 -16.40 3.66
N ASN A 204 15.02 -17.35 3.38
CA ASN A 204 16.23 -17.58 4.16
C ASN A 204 17.38 -16.61 3.81
N LEU A 205 17.31 -15.90 2.68
CA LEU A 205 18.31 -14.90 2.32
C LEU A 205 18.34 -13.76 3.37
N PRO A 206 19.50 -13.13 3.63
CA PRO A 206 19.58 -12.00 4.56
C PRO A 206 18.66 -10.85 4.12
N LYS A 207 18.02 -10.20 5.10
CA LYS A 207 17.09 -9.08 4.85
C LYS A 207 17.86 -7.77 4.68
N ASP A 208 17.71 -7.12 3.53
CA ASP A 208 18.28 -5.78 3.31
C ASP A 208 17.27 -4.68 3.71
N ARG A 209 17.34 -4.28 4.98
CA ARG A 209 16.46 -3.25 5.55
C ARG A 209 16.64 -1.87 4.90
N ALA A 210 17.84 -1.57 4.39
CA ALA A 210 18.12 -0.26 3.79
C ALA A 210 17.41 -0.12 2.44
N THR A 211 17.37 -1.18 1.62
CA THR A 211 16.64 -1.18 0.35
C THR A 211 15.13 -1.06 0.55
N VAL A 212 14.56 -1.72 1.57
CA VAL A 212 13.13 -1.56 1.94
C VAL A 212 12.82 -0.10 2.30
N ALA A 213 13.62 0.50 3.19
CA ALA A 213 13.42 1.87 3.63
C ALA A 213 13.58 2.88 2.47
N LYS A 214 14.57 2.65 1.59
CA LYS A 214 14.80 3.46 0.38
C LYS A 214 13.59 3.40 -0.57
N ARG A 215 13.03 2.21 -0.82
CA ARG A 215 11.83 2.05 -1.65
C ARG A 215 10.62 2.76 -1.06
N LYS A 216 10.42 2.65 0.26
CA LYS A 216 9.35 3.34 0.97
C LYS A 216 9.49 4.87 0.85
N LEU A 217 10.70 5.40 0.98
CA LEU A 217 11.00 6.82 0.78
C LEU A 217 10.63 7.27 -0.65
N PHE A 218 11.11 6.56 -1.68
CA PHE A 218 10.81 6.92 -3.07
C PHE A 218 9.31 6.85 -3.39
N PHE A 219 8.62 5.84 -2.85
CA PHE A 219 7.18 5.71 -3.01
C PHE A 219 6.43 6.91 -2.39
N GLN A 220 6.82 7.32 -1.18
CA GLN A 220 6.22 8.49 -0.52
C GLN A 220 6.55 9.80 -1.25
N LEU A 221 7.77 9.95 -1.76
CA LEU A 221 8.13 11.11 -2.58
C LEU A 221 7.31 11.16 -3.87
N ALA A 222 7.09 10.03 -4.54
CA ALA A 222 6.25 9.97 -5.74
C ALA A 222 4.80 10.38 -5.45
N LEU A 223 4.24 9.92 -4.33
CA LEU A 223 2.90 10.34 -3.88
C LEU A 223 2.84 11.83 -3.53
N MET A 224 3.90 12.38 -2.91
CA MET A 224 4.01 13.80 -2.61
C MET A 224 4.05 14.64 -3.89
N VAL A 225 4.81 14.22 -4.90
CA VAL A 225 4.84 14.89 -6.22
C VAL A 225 3.47 14.84 -6.88
N LEU A 226 2.80 13.68 -6.86
CA LEU A 226 1.45 13.54 -7.41
C LEU A 226 0.44 14.46 -6.71
N ALA A 227 0.45 14.49 -5.37
CA ALA A 227 -0.39 15.39 -4.58
C ALA A 227 -0.09 16.86 -4.88
N GLY A 228 1.18 17.22 -5.07
CA GLY A 228 1.59 18.56 -5.48
C GLY A 228 1.10 18.95 -6.87
N ILE A 229 1.12 18.03 -7.83
CA ILE A 229 0.55 18.25 -9.18
C ILE A 229 -0.96 18.48 -9.09
N LEU A 230 -1.67 17.64 -8.33
CA LEU A 230 -3.12 17.79 -8.15
C LEU A 230 -3.46 19.12 -7.48
N LEU A 231 -2.69 19.54 -6.46
CA LEU A 231 -2.85 20.84 -5.83
C LEU A 231 -2.57 22.01 -6.79
N ALA A 232 -1.53 21.91 -7.62
CA ALA A 232 -1.23 22.95 -8.60
C ALA A 232 -2.35 23.10 -9.64
N LEU A 233 -2.94 21.98 -10.08
CA LEU A 233 -4.08 21.96 -11.00
C LEU A 233 -5.33 22.58 -10.36
N ASP A 234 -5.62 22.25 -9.09
CA ASP A 234 -6.76 22.79 -8.34
C ASP A 234 -6.63 24.30 -8.10
N ILE A 235 -5.42 24.78 -7.76
CA ILE A 235 -5.12 26.22 -7.60
C ILE A 235 -5.26 26.98 -8.93
N SER A 236 -4.98 26.33 -10.06
CA SER A 236 -5.08 26.94 -11.39
C SER A 236 -6.49 26.94 -11.99
N GLY A 237 -7.45 26.24 -11.36
CA GLY A 237 -8.82 26.12 -11.84
C GLY A 237 -9.71 27.30 -11.43
N GLU A 238 -10.71 27.63 -12.25
CA GLU A 238 -11.66 28.73 -12.00
C GLU A 238 -12.61 28.46 -10.81
N ARG A 239 -12.76 27.21 -10.36
CA ARG A 239 -13.61 26.82 -9.22
C ARG A 239 -12.75 26.46 -8.00
N GLN A 240 -12.35 27.48 -7.26
CA GLN A 240 -11.57 27.32 -6.05
C GLN A 240 -12.45 26.83 -4.89
N SER A 241 -12.33 25.56 -4.49
CA SER A 241 -13.00 25.05 -3.29
C SER A 241 -12.05 25.08 -2.10
N SER A 242 -12.37 25.84 -1.05
CA SER A 242 -11.54 25.93 0.17
C SER A 242 -11.35 24.55 0.84
N PHE A 243 -12.32 23.66 0.68
CA PHE A 243 -12.26 22.28 1.15
C PHE A 243 -11.25 21.42 0.37
N GLY A 244 -11.22 21.53 -0.98
CA GLY A 244 -10.29 20.79 -1.83
C GLY A 244 -8.83 21.14 -1.53
N ILE A 245 -8.54 22.44 -1.39
CA ILE A 245 -7.21 22.93 -1.02
C ILE A 245 -6.82 22.45 0.38
N GLY A 246 -7.71 22.55 1.37
CA GLY A 246 -7.46 22.10 2.75
C GLY A 246 -7.16 20.60 2.83
N ALA A 247 -7.93 19.78 2.10
CA ALA A 247 -7.72 18.34 2.02
C ALA A 247 -6.38 17.99 1.35
N LEU A 248 -6.03 18.65 0.24
CA LEU A 248 -4.76 18.42 -0.47
C LEU A 248 -3.54 18.85 0.36
N VAL A 249 -3.63 19.94 1.12
CA VAL A 249 -2.59 20.38 2.06
C VAL A 249 -2.41 19.35 3.18
N LEU A 250 -3.50 18.82 3.74
CA LEU A 250 -3.44 17.76 4.76
C LEU A 250 -2.78 16.49 4.20
N TRP A 251 -3.13 16.09 2.97
CA TRP A 251 -2.51 14.95 2.29
C TRP A 251 -1.02 15.16 2.05
N LEU A 252 -0.61 16.35 1.60
CA LEU A 252 0.81 16.71 1.47
C LEU A 252 1.54 16.62 2.80
N ALA A 253 0.94 17.10 3.89
CA ALA A 253 1.54 17.01 5.23
C ALA A 253 1.72 15.55 5.68
N ILE A 254 0.72 14.69 5.47
CA ILE A 254 0.80 13.25 5.78
C ILE A 254 1.93 12.59 4.98
N PHE A 255 2.02 12.87 3.67
CA PHE A 255 3.08 12.32 2.83
C PHE A 255 4.46 12.86 3.18
N ALA A 256 4.57 14.13 3.54
CA ALA A 256 5.82 14.74 3.99
C ALA A 256 6.31 14.12 5.30
N VAL A 257 5.44 13.98 6.32
CA VAL A 257 5.76 13.30 7.58
C VAL A 257 6.17 11.84 7.31
N GLY A 258 5.42 11.17 6.43
CA GLY A 258 5.75 9.83 5.95
C GLY A 258 7.17 9.76 5.38
N ALA A 259 7.50 10.61 4.41
CA ALA A 259 8.79 10.66 3.73
C ALA A 259 9.93 10.94 4.72
N VAL A 260 9.75 11.89 5.63
CA VAL A 260 10.71 12.21 6.68
C VAL A 260 10.95 10.99 7.59
N SER A 261 9.89 10.31 8.03
CA SER A 261 10.02 9.10 8.87
C SER A 261 10.80 8.00 8.14
N SER A 262 10.51 7.76 6.87
CA SER A 262 11.20 6.75 6.05
C SER A 262 12.64 7.12 5.76
N PHE A 263 12.95 8.41 5.59
CA PHE A 263 14.32 8.91 5.46
C PHE A 263 15.15 8.62 6.71
N PHE A 264 14.60 8.89 7.90
CA PHE A 264 15.29 8.58 9.16
C PHE A 264 15.49 7.07 9.35
N LEU A 265 14.48 6.26 9.02
CA LEU A 265 14.59 4.80 9.06
C LEU A 265 15.65 4.28 8.07
N TRP A 266 15.72 4.84 6.87
CA TRP A 266 16.76 4.51 5.89
C TRP A 266 18.16 4.87 6.41
N ARG A 267 18.32 6.08 6.96
CA ARG A 267 19.60 6.54 7.50
C ARG A 267 20.05 5.68 8.70
N LYS A 268 19.11 5.26 9.54
CA LYS A 268 19.39 4.36 10.67
C LYS A 268 19.81 2.98 10.17
N ALA A 269 19.06 2.38 9.24
CA ALA A 269 19.37 1.08 8.66
C ALA A 269 20.73 1.07 7.96
N LYS A 270 21.08 2.14 7.24
CA LYS A 270 22.38 2.28 6.58
C LYS A 270 23.53 2.30 7.58
N ARG A 271 23.39 3.03 8.70
CA ARG A 271 24.39 3.08 9.76
C ARG A 271 24.58 1.74 10.48
N GLU A 272 23.50 0.99 10.68
CA GLU A 272 23.56 -0.35 11.27
C GLU A 272 24.32 -1.33 10.35
N GLN A 273 24.09 -1.26 9.03
CA GLN A 273 24.82 -2.06 8.05
C GLN A 273 26.31 -1.69 7.96
N GLU A 274 26.64 -0.39 8.00
CA GLU A 274 28.03 0.08 8.02
C GLU A 274 28.74 -0.32 9.33
N GLY A 275 28.06 -0.25 10.47
CA GLY A 275 28.63 -0.64 11.77
C GLY A 275 28.75 -2.15 12.01
N GLU A 276 27.94 -2.98 11.36
CA GLU A 276 28.12 -4.44 11.36
C GLU A 276 29.29 -4.88 10.45
N ALA A 277 29.56 -4.14 9.38
CA ALA A 277 30.71 -4.39 8.50
C ALA A 277 32.06 -4.04 9.14
N GLU A 278 32.07 -3.17 10.15
CA GLU A 278 33.28 -2.76 10.89
C GLU A 278 33.61 -3.65 12.10
N ARG A 279 32.73 -4.61 12.49
CA ARG A 279 33.08 -5.56 13.54
C ARG A 279 34.01 -6.63 12.95
N PRO A 280 35.27 -6.76 13.42
CA PRO A 280 36.10 -7.89 13.03
C PRO A 280 35.39 -9.17 13.48
N VAL A 281 35.39 -10.15 12.60
CA VAL A 281 34.94 -11.51 12.90
C VAL A 281 36.00 -12.09 13.83
N ASP A 282 35.69 -12.14 15.12
CA ASP A 282 36.47 -12.87 16.13
C ASP A 282 36.38 -14.38 15.92
#